data_AF-A0A7W2JNR3-F1
#
_entry.id   AF-A0A7W2JNR3-F1
#
_cell.length_a   1.000
_cell.length_b   1.000
_cell.length_c   1.000
_cell.angle_alpha   90.00
_cell.angle_beta   90.00
_cell.angle_gamma   90.00
#
_symmetry.space_group_name_H-M   'P 1'
#
loop_
_entity.id
_entity.type
_entity.pdbx_description
1 polymer ?
#
loop_
_entity_poly.entity_id
_entity_poly.type
_entity_poly.pdbx_seq_one_letter_code
_entity_poly.pdbx_strand_id
1 'polypeptide(L)' 'MSRYKLNSLNLANLHAGDHWNLIADIQLPAGTSTTYYPATPKNVDQMTIAELKAYALAEFERAND' A
#
# COMPACT_ATOMS: atom_id res chain seq x y z
N MET A 1 -3.60 1.89 17.58
CA MET A 1 -3.33 2.82 16.46
C MET A 1 -2.04 2.39 15.82
N SER A 2 -1.98 2.34 14.48
CA SER A 2 -0.75 2.01 13.75
C SER A 2 0.40 2.95 14.13
N ARG A 3 1.63 2.42 14.23
CA ARG A 3 2.85 3.24 14.34
C ARG A 3 3.23 3.92 13.01
N TYR A 4 2.62 3.47 11.91
CA TYR A 4 2.85 3.96 10.57
C TYR A 4 1.64 4.74 10.07
N LYS A 5 1.87 5.64 9.12
CA LYS A 5 0.78 6.38 8.47
C LYS A 5 0.93 6.28 6.95
N LEU A 6 -0.16 5.92 6.28
CA LEU A 6 -0.21 5.99 4.83
C LEU A 6 -0.41 7.44 4.38
N ASN A 7 0.57 8.00 3.67
CA ASN A 7 0.49 9.35 3.10
C ASN A 7 -0.26 9.35 1.77
N SER A 8 0.10 8.42 0.88
CA SER A 8 -0.49 8.31 -0.44
C SER A 8 -0.52 6.86 -0.94
N LEU A 9 -1.38 6.62 -1.92
CA LEU A 9 -1.57 5.32 -2.55
C LEU A 9 -1.74 5.53 -4.06
N ASN A 10 -0.99 4.78 -4.86
CA ASN A 10 -1.14 4.73 -6.30
C ASN A 10 -1.40 3.29 -6.74
N LEU A 11 -2.25 3.15 -7.76
CA LEU A 11 -2.46 1.89 -8.47
C LEU A 11 -2.02 2.13 -9.92
N ALA A 12 -0.91 1.53 -10.32
CA ALA A 12 -0.30 1.76 -11.63
C ALA A 12 0.05 0.46 -12.33
N ASN A 13 -0.16 0.40 -13.64
CA ASN A 13 0.36 -0.69 -14.47
C ASN A 13 1.75 -0.30 -14.98
N LEU A 14 2.78 -0.63 -14.19
CA LEU A 14 4.18 -0.24 -14.48
C LEU A 14 4.87 -1.15 -15.50
N HIS A 15 4.29 -2.31 -15.82
CA HIS A 15 4.95 -3.33 -16.64
C HIS A 15 4.23 -3.69 -17.93
N ALA A 16 3.20 -2.93 -18.33
CA ALA A 16 2.38 -3.21 -19.52
C ALA A 16 1.91 -4.69 -19.58
N GLY A 17 1.65 -5.29 -18.42
CA GLY A 17 1.25 -6.69 -18.24
C GLY A 17 -0.05 -6.83 -17.45
N ASP A 18 -0.45 -8.08 -17.17
CA ASP A 18 -1.79 -8.46 -16.65
C ASP A 18 -2.08 -8.06 -15.19
N HIS A 19 -1.17 -7.33 -14.52
CA HIS A 19 -1.29 -7.02 -13.09
C HIS A 19 -1.04 -5.54 -12.78
N TRP A 20 -1.98 -4.95 -12.05
CA TRP A 20 -1.82 -3.64 -11.41
C TRP A 20 -0.80 -3.73 -10.27
N ASN A 21 -0.03 -2.66 -10.07
CA ASN A 21 0.93 -2.53 -8.96
C ASN A 21 0.38 -1.53 -7.95
N LEU A 22 0.26 -1.97 -6.71
CA LEU A 22 -0.09 -1.10 -5.59
C LEU A 22 1.18 -0.48 -5.01
N ILE A 23 1.20 0.84 -4.90
CA ILE A 23 2.37 1.61 -4.45
C ILE A 23 1.92 2.49 -3.30
N ALA A 24 2.51 2.29 -2.12
CA ALA A 24 2.16 2.99 -0.90
C ALA A 24 3.32 3.88 -0.42
N ASP A 25 3.05 5.16 -0.18
CA ASP A 25 3.98 6.03 0.55
C ASP A 25 3.62 6.00 2.03
N ILE A 26 4.55 5.53 2.86
CA ILE A 26 4.36 5.29 4.29
C ILE A 26 5.26 6.23 5.09
N GLN A 27 4.66 7.01 5.98
CA GLN A 27 5.39 7.75 7.01
C GLN A 27 5.73 6.82 8.18
N LEU A 28 7.01 6.81 8.53
CA LEU A 28 7.60 6.08 9.65
C LEU A 28 7.52 6.89 10.96
N PRO A 29 7.64 6.24 12.14
CA PRO A 29 7.61 6.94 13.43
C PRO A 29 8.69 8.03 13.57
N ALA A 30 9.83 7.86 12.90
CA ALA A 30 10.94 8.82 12.89
C ALA A 30 10.64 10.08 12.03
N GLY A 31 9.47 10.17 11.41
CA GLY A 31 9.04 11.30 10.59
C GLY A 31 9.48 11.21 9.12
N THR A 32 10.32 10.25 8.75
CA THR A 32 10.70 9.95 7.36
C THR A 32 9.61 9.18 6.63
N SER A 33 9.65 9.19 5.29
CA SER A 33 8.76 8.39 4.45
C SER A 33 9.52 7.28 3.70
N THR A 34 8.82 6.21 3.37
CA THR A 34 9.32 5.13 2.52
C THR A 34 8.25 4.69 1.53
N THR A 35 8.69 4.23 0.35
CA THR A 35 7.80 3.62 -0.65
C THR A 35 7.77 2.11 -0.44
N TYR A 36 6.57 1.56 -0.33
CA TYR A 36 6.33 0.13 -0.21
C TYR A 36 5.45 -0.37 -1.37
N TYR A 37 5.75 -1.57 -1.85
CA TYR A 37 5.07 -2.22 -2.98
C TYR A 37 4.37 -3.49 -2.49
N PRO A 38 3.20 -3.37 -1.81
CA PRO A 38 2.43 -4.53 -1.40
C PRO A 38 1.95 -5.33 -2.62
N ALA A 39 1.80 -6.64 -2.44
CA ALA A 39 1.16 -7.48 -3.45
C ALA A 39 -0.28 -6.99 -3.68
N THR A 40 -0.65 -6.78 -4.94
CA THR A 40 -2.01 -6.33 -5.28
C THR A 40 -3.02 -7.42 -4.91
N PRO A 41 -4.08 -7.11 -4.13
CA PRO A 41 -5.06 -8.09 -3.73
C PRO A 41 -5.86 -8.59 -4.93
N LYS A 42 -6.25 -9.87 -4.95
CA LYS A 42 -6.97 -10.46 -6.10
C LYS A 42 -8.32 -9.81 -6.38
N ASN A 43 -8.95 -9.23 -5.35
CA ASN A 43 -10.23 -8.53 -5.43
C ASN A 43 -10.05 -7.00 -5.47
N VAL A 44 -8.90 -6.49 -5.93
CA VAL A 44 -8.60 -5.05 -6.01
C VAL A 44 -9.72 -4.23 -6.66
N ASP A 45 -10.34 -4.76 -7.72
CA ASP A 45 -11.42 -4.08 -8.46
C ASP A 45 -12.75 -3.97 -7.67
N GLN A 46 -12.88 -4.74 -6.58
CA GLN A 46 -14.07 -4.76 -5.71
C GLN A 46 -13.85 -3.93 -4.43
N MET A 47 -12.63 -3.45 -4.19
CA MET A 47 -12.29 -2.72 -2.97
C MET A 47 -12.47 -1.21 -3.18
N THR A 48 -13.01 -0.56 -2.16
CA THR A 48 -13.00 0.89 -2.05
C THR A 48 -11.56 1.41 -1.84
N ILE A 49 -11.35 2.69 -2.11
CA ILE A 49 -10.07 3.35 -1.82
C ILE A 49 -9.70 3.22 -0.33
N ALA A 50 -10.68 3.31 0.58
CA ALA A 50 -10.43 3.17 2.02
C ALA A 50 -9.93 1.76 2.38
N GLU A 51 -10.53 0.73 1.80
CA GLU A 51 -10.11 -0.67 2.00
C GLU A 51 -8.72 -0.93 1.40
N LEU A 52 -8.42 -0.37 0.23
CA LEU A 52 -7.09 -0.49 -0.38
C LEU A 52 -6.00 0.20 0.46
N LYS A 53 -6.32 1.36 1.04
CA LYS A 53 -5.44 2.07 1.97
C LYS A 53 -5.18 1.26 3.24
N ALA A 54 -6.23 0.68 3.82
CA ALA A 54 -6.13 -0.16 5.01
C ALA A 54 -5.31 -1.44 4.72
N TYR A 55 -5.56 -2.08 3.58
CA TYR A 55 -4.80 -3.25 3.12
C TYR A 55 -3.31 -2.93 2.95
N ALA A 56 -2.98 -1.85 2.23
CA ALA A 56 -1.58 -1.47 1.99
C ALA A 56 -0.83 -1.19 3.31
N LEU A 57 -1.49 -0.52 4.26
CA LEU A 57 -0.90 -0.27 5.58
C LEU A 57 -0.71 -1.58 6.38
N ALA A 58 -1.69 -2.48 6.35
CA ALA A 58 -1.62 -3.75 7.05
C ALA A 58 -0.55 -4.70 6.48
N GLU A 59 -0.34 -4.72 5.16
CA GLU A 59 0.76 -5.47 4.54
C GLU A 59 2.12 -4.91 4.97
N PHE A 60 2.26 -3.59 5.03
CA PHE A 60 3.48 -2.96 5.52
C PHE A 60 3.76 -3.28 6.99
N GLU A 61 2.73 -3.20 7.84
CA GLU A 61 2.83 -3.59 9.25
C GLU A 61 3.30 -5.03 9.40
N ARG A 62 2.66 -5.98 8.69
CA ARG A 62 3.03 -7.40 8.75
C ARG A 62 4.47 -7.66 8.30
N ALA A 63 4.97 -6.89 7.33
CA ALA A 63 6.34 -7.03 6.84
C ALA A 63 7.41 -6.44 7.78
N ASN A 64 7.02 -5.65 8.79
CA ASN A 64 7.94 -4.91 9.67
C ASN A 64 7.70 -5.16 11.18
N ASP A 65 6.77 -6.05 11.53
CA ASP A 65 6.62 -6.62 12.88
C ASP A 65 7.66 -7.70 13.15
#